data_AF-A0A1G3BX25-F1
#
_entry.id   AF-A0A1G3BX25-F1
#
_cell.length_a   1.000
_cell.length_b   1.000
_cell.length_c   1.000
_cell.angle_alpha   90.00
_cell.angle_beta   90.00
_cell.angle_gamma   90.00
#
_symmetry.space_group_name_H-M   'P 1'
#
loop_
_entity.id
_entity.type
_entity.pdbx_description
1 polymer ?
#
loop_
_entity_poly.entity_id
_entity_poly.type
_entity_poly.pdbx_seq_one_letter_code
_entity_poly.pdbx_strand_id
1 'polypeptide(L)'
;MGVISLRLKDKDLERIEELSKLERKDKSTIARELLEHGWEFLMVRYYKEGKLSLEGLARKLDISISEAIDLLAELGIEAPIEFEDYLKGFEVFKDK
;
A
#
# COMPACT_ATOMS: atom_id res chain seq x y z
N MET A 1 22.84 2.17 -1.44
CA MET A 1 21.73 2.76 -2.21
C MET A 1 22.10 2.69 -3.69
N GLY A 2 21.22 2.18 -4.56
CA GLY A 2 21.45 2.15 -6.01
C GLY A 2 21.04 3.47 -6.67
N VAL A 3 21.69 3.83 -7.78
CA VAL A 3 21.28 4.98 -8.62
C VAL A 3 20.67 4.44 -9.89
N ILE A 4 19.48 4.92 -10.23
CA ILE A 4 18.79 4.62 -11.49
C ILE A 4 18.63 5.92 -12.29
N SER A 5 18.85 5.84 -13.61
CA SER A 5 18.54 6.93 -14.53
C SER A 5 17.31 6.53 -15.35
N LEU A 6 16.28 7.36 -15.31
CA LEU A 6 15.00 7.10 -15.99
C LEU A 6 14.69 8.23 -16.96
N ARG A 7 14.20 7.87 -18.15
CA ARG A 7 13.62 8.84 -19.09
C ARG A 7 12.15 8.99 -18.75
N LEU A 8 11.75 10.21 -18.40
CA LEU A 8 10.37 10.56 -18.08
C LEU A 8 9.78 11.40 -19.20
N LYS A 9 8.45 11.38 -19.32
CA LYS A 9 7.72 12.32 -20.19
C LYS A 9 7.74 13.71 -19.54
N ASP A 10 7.66 14.76 -20.35
CA ASP A 10 7.70 16.14 -19.86
C ASP A 10 6.62 16.39 -18.79
N LYS A 11 5.41 15.88 -19.00
CA LYS A 11 4.30 15.95 -18.03
C LYS A 11 4.63 15.35 -16.66
N ASP A 12 5.39 14.26 -16.63
CA ASP A 12 5.73 13.59 -15.36
C ASP A 12 6.84 14.36 -14.63
N LEU A 13 7.77 14.96 -15.37
CA LEU A 13 8.77 15.89 -14.82
C LEU A 13 8.13 17.15 -14.25
N GLU A 14 7.14 17.71 -14.94
CA GLU A 14 6.38 18.89 -14.48
C GLU A 14 5.69 18.61 -13.15
N ARG A 15 5.01 17.46 -13.01
CA ARG A 15 4.38 17.04 -11.73
C ARG A 15 5.37 16.94 -10.58
N ILE A 16 6.55 16.36 -10.82
CA ILE A 16 7.60 16.24 -9.79
C ILE A 16 8.12 17.63 -9.40
N GLU A 17 8.30 18.54 -10.35
CA GLU A 17 8.70 19.93 -10.08
C GLU A 17 7.64 20.67 -9.25
N GLU A 18 6.37 20.54 -9.61
CA GLU A 18 5.25 21.17 -8.89
C GLU A 18 5.21 20.70 -7.43
N LEU A 19 5.26 19.38 -7.19
CA LEU A 19 5.32 18.83 -5.83
C LEU A 19 6.58 19.24 -5.08
N SER A 20 7.74 19.26 -5.75
CA SER A 20 9.01 19.70 -5.16
C SER A 20 8.93 21.13 -4.63
N LYS A 21 8.27 22.03 -5.36
CA LYS A 21 8.02 23.41 -4.89
C LYS A 21 7.01 23.48 -3.75
N LEU A 22 5.93 22.70 -3.84
CA LEU A 22 4.86 22.69 -2.84
C LEU A 22 5.37 22.20 -1.47
N GLU A 23 6.06 21.07 -1.47
CA GLU A 23 6.58 20.39 -0.27
C GLU A 23 7.94 20.93 0.19
N ARG A 24 8.57 21.81 -0.60
CA ARG A 24 9.92 22.34 -0.38
C ARG A 24 10.99 21.24 -0.21
N LYS A 25 10.86 20.16 -0.98
CA LYS A 25 11.82 19.03 -1.03
C LYS A 25 12.50 19.01 -2.40
N ASP A 26 13.68 18.40 -2.50
CA ASP A 26 14.32 18.21 -3.79
C ASP A 26 13.58 17.16 -4.65
N LYS A 27 13.75 17.24 -5.97
CA LYS A 27 13.08 16.36 -6.93
C LYS A 27 13.36 14.88 -6.70
N SER A 28 14.56 14.52 -6.26
CA SER A 28 14.93 13.12 -6.05
C SER A 28 14.23 12.54 -4.83
N THR A 29 14.01 13.36 -3.80
CA THR A 29 13.21 12.99 -2.63
C THR A 29 11.74 12.83 -3.01
N ILE A 30 11.14 13.80 -3.72
CA ILE A 30 9.76 13.67 -4.22
C ILE A 30 9.59 12.43 -5.11
N ALA A 31 10.53 12.18 -6.03
CA ALA A 31 10.45 11.03 -6.92
C ALA A 31 10.50 9.70 -6.14
N ARG A 32 11.31 9.61 -5.07
CA ARG A 32 11.35 8.43 -4.20
C ARG A 32 10.06 8.25 -3.41
N GLU A 33 9.54 9.31 -2.79
CA GLU A 33 8.27 9.26 -2.06
C GLU A 33 7.11 8.84 -2.97
N LEU A 34 7.04 9.38 -4.18
CA LEU A 34 6.02 8.98 -5.16
C LEU A 34 6.16 7.51 -5.60
N LEU A 35 7.38 6.98 -5.67
CA LEU A 35 7.61 5.56 -5.96
C LEU A 35 7.14 4.68 -4.80
N GLU A 36 7.39 5.07 -3.56
CA GLU A 36 6.94 4.38 -2.36
C GLU A 36 5.39 4.37 -2.28
N HIS A 37 4.75 5.54 -2.44
CA HIS A 37 3.30 5.63 -2.50
C HIS A 37 2.70 4.84 -3.67
N GLY A 38 3.37 4.84 -4.83
CA GLY A 38 2.96 4.04 -5.99
C GLY A 38 3.01 2.54 -5.71
N TRP A 39 4.03 2.08 -4.97
CA TRP A 39 4.16 0.69 -4.53
C TRP A 39 3.03 0.32 -3.55
N GLU A 40 2.82 1.12 -2.51
CA GLU A 40 1.75 0.94 -1.53
C GLU A 40 0.38 0.83 -2.19
N PHE A 41 0.05 1.82 -3.04
CA PHE A 41 -1.20 1.85 -3.78
C PHE A 41 -1.39 0.59 -4.64
N LEU A 42 -0.33 0.14 -5.33
CA LEU A 42 -0.41 -1.06 -6.17
C LEU A 42 -0.67 -2.32 -5.35
N MET A 43 -0.02 -2.49 -4.20
CA MET A 43 -0.23 -3.65 -3.33
C MET A 43 -1.64 -3.66 -2.74
N VAL A 44 -2.13 -2.50 -2.30
CA VAL A 44 -3.50 -2.34 -1.81
C VAL A 44 -4.52 -2.68 -2.90
N ARG A 45 -4.30 -2.24 -4.15
CA ARG A 45 -5.16 -2.64 -5.28
C ARG A 45 -5.16 -4.14 -5.52
N TYR A 46 -4.00 -4.79 -5.48
CA TYR A 46 -3.92 -6.24 -5.62
C TYR A 46 -4.63 -6.99 -4.50
N TYR A 47 -4.56 -6.50 -3.27
CA TYR A 47 -5.38 -7.05 -2.17
C TYR A 47 -6.87 -6.92 -2.48
N LYS A 48 -7.33 -5.73 -2.85
CA LYS A 48 -8.74 -5.47 -3.21
C LYS A 48 -9.24 -6.33 -4.38
N GLU A 49 -8.37 -6.62 -5.34
CA GLU A 49 -8.66 -7.50 -6.49
C GLU A 49 -8.55 -9.00 -6.16
N GLY A 50 -8.28 -9.37 -4.90
CA GLY A 50 -8.12 -10.76 -4.46
C GLY A 50 -6.82 -11.43 -4.91
N LYS A 51 -5.87 -10.66 -5.47
CA LYS A 51 -4.56 -11.16 -5.94
C LYS A 51 -3.52 -11.28 -4.81
N LEU A 52 -3.77 -10.63 -3.68
CA LEU A 52 -2.97 -10.75 -2.46
C LEU A 52 -3.87 -11.12 -1.28
N SER A 53 -3.40 -12.05 -0.44
CA SER A 53 -3.95 -12.23 0.91
C SER A 53 -3.50 -11.08 1.82
N LEU A 54 -4.12 -10.95 3.00
CA LEU A 54 -3.72 -9.96 4.00
C LEU A 54 -2.25 -10.15 4.44
N GLU A 55 -1.85 -11.39 4.68
CA GLU A 55 -0.45 -11.74 4.97
C GLU A 55 0.47 -11.42 3.78
N GLY A 56 -0.01 -11.63 2.55
CA GLY A 56 0.69 -11.24 1.33
C GLY A 56 0.93 -9.74 1.24
N LEU A 57 -0.09 -8.94 1.55
CA LEU A 57 -0.02 -7.47 1.60
C LEU A 57 0.98 -7.02 2.67
N ALA A 58 0.83 -7.49 3.91
CA ALA A 58 1.71 -7.16 5.03
C ALA A 58 3.19 -7.43 4.70
N ARG A 59 3.50 -8.61 4.14
CA ARG A 59 4.85 -8.96 3.69
C ARG A 59 5.39 -8.08 2.56
N LYS A 60 4.53 -7.62 1.64
CA LYS A 60 4.96 -6.78 0.50
C LYS A 60 5.21 -5.33 0.90
N LEU A 61 4.54 -4.87 1.94
CA LEU A 61 4.71 -3.54 2.51
C LEU A 61 5.72 -3.52 3.69
N ASP A 62 6.23 -4.68 4.09
CA ASP A 62 7.15 -4.85 5.22
C ASP A 62 6.57 -4.29 6.55
N ILE A 63 5.28 -4.57 6.78
CA ILE A 63 4.54 -4.17 7.99
C ILE A 63 3.92 -5.41 8.64
N SER A 64 3.50 -5.27 9.89
CA SER A 64 2.73 -6.29 10.58
C SER A 64 1.33 -6.46 9.97
N ILE A 65 0.69 -7.61 10.24
CA ILE A 65 -0.70 -7.84 9.83
C ILE A 65 -1.65 -6.80 10.45
N SER A 66 -1.39 -6.36 11.70
CA SER A 66 -2.20 -5.34 12.37
C SER A 66 -2.10 -4.00 11.64
N GLU A 67 -0.89 -3.55 11.33
CA GLU A 67 -0.67 -2.30 10.59
C GLU A 67 -1.29 -2.37 9.19
N ALA A 68 -1.28 -3.54 8.55
CA ALA A 68 -1.96 -3.72 7.28
C ALA A 68 -3.49 -3.59 7.41
N ILE A 69 -4.09 -4.06 8.51
CA ILE A 69 -5.53 -3.89 8.79
C ILE A 69 -5.83 -2.40 9.02
N ASP A 70 -5.02 -1.72 9.82
CA ASP A 70 -5.19 -0.29 10.12
C ASP A 70 -5.09 0.54 8.83
N LEU A 71 -4.09 0.27 7.98
CA LEU A 71 -3.93 0.90 6.67
C LEU A 71 -5.17 0.69 5.77
N LEU A 72 -5.68 -0.54 5.69
CA LEU A 72 -6.87 -0.83 4.88
C LEU A 72 -8.11 -0.10 5.42
N ALA A 73 -8.27 -0.01 6.74
CA ALA A 73 -9.36 0.70 7.39
C ALA A 73 -9.30 2.21 7.13
N GLU A 74 -8.12 2.83 7.23
CA GLU A 74 -7.91 4.24 6.88
C GLU A 74 -8.27 4.56 5.43
N LEU A 75 -8.03 3.60 4.52
CA LEU A 75 -8.38 3.72 3.10
C LEU A 75 -9.83 3.34 2.79
N GLY A 76 -10.64 2.97 3.78
CA GLY A 76 -12.03 2.55 3.62
C GLY A 76 -12.17 1.24 2.82
N ILE A 77 -11.16 0.38 2.86
CA ILE A 77 -11.17 -0.91 2.20
C ILE A 77 -11.65 -1.94 3.21
N GLU A 78 -12.91 -2.35 3.04
CA GLU A 78 -13.49 -3.41 3.84
C GLU A 78 -12.72 -4.71 3.62
N ALA A 79 -12.41 -5.40 4.71
CA ALA A 79 -11.87 -6.75 4.64
C ALA A 79 -12.93 -7.63 3.93
N PRO A 80 -12.53 -8.53 3.00
CA PRO A 80 -13.43 -9.49 2.37
C PRO A 80 -13.72 -10.64 3.35
N ILE A 81 -14.15 -10.30 4.57
CA ILE A 81 -14.49 -11.23 5.63
C ILE A 81 -15.96 -11.01 5.94
N GLU A 82 -16.78 -11.98 5.55
CA GLU A 82 -18.20 -11.96 5.88
C GLU A 82 -18.41 -12.35 7.34
N PHE A 83 -19.56 -11.95 7.91
CA PHE A 83 -19.92 -12.28 9.30
C PHE A 83 -19.89 -13.80 9.57
N GLU A 84 -20.21 -14.60 8.56
CA GLU A 84 -20.16 -16.06 8.63
C GLU A 84 -18.73 -16.61 8.79
N ASP A 85 -17.74 -15.96 8.18
CA ASP A 85 -16.34 -16.37 8.28
C ASP A 85 -15.75 -16.03 9.65
N TYR A 86 -16.22 -14.94 10.28
CA TYR A 86 -15.92 -14.65 11.68
C TYR A 86 -16.45 -15.75 12.62
N LEU A 87 -17.69 -16.20 12.43
CA LEU A 87 -18.29 -17.26 13.27
C LEU A 87 -17.55 -18.59 13.15
N LYS A 88 -17.13 -18.99 11.94
CA LYS A 88 -16.30 -20.19 11.73
C LYS A 88 -15.00 -20.11 12.52
N GLY A 89 -14.35 -18.94 12.54
CA GLY A 89 -13.15 -18.71 13.34
C GLY A 89 -13.43 -18.92 14.83
N PHE A 90 -14.54 -18.42 15.34
CA PHE A 90 -14.94 -18.56 16.74
C PHE A 90 -15.25 -20.02 17.13
N GLU A 91 -15.86 -20.80 16.25
CA GLU A 91 -16.14 -22.23 16.49
C GLU A 91 -14.86 -23.05 16.71
N VAL A 92 -13.79 -22.76 15.96
CA VAL A 92 -12.48 -23.43 16.14
C VAL A 92 -11.89 -23.20 17.54
N PHE A 93 -12.22 -22.08 18.19
CA PHE A 93 -11.77 -21.78 19.55
C PHE A 93 -12.65 -22.37 20.65
N LYS A 94 -13.91 -22.76 20.34
CA LYS A 94 -14.84 -23.33 21.33
C LYS A 94 -14.50 -24.76 21.73
N ASP A 95 -13.76 -25.48 20.90
CA ASP A 95 -13.40 -26.89 21.12
C ASP A 95 -12.02 -27.07 21.80
N LYS A 96 -11.46 -25.99 22.39
CA LYS A 96 -10.25 -26.02 23.23
C LYS A 96 -10.56 -25.58 24.65
#